data_AF-W9QPV5-F1
#
_entry.id   AF-W9QPV5-F1
#
_cell.length_a   1.000
_cell.length_b   1.000
_cell.length_c   1.000
_cell.angle_alpha   90.00
_cell.angle_beta   90.00
_cell.angle_gamma   90.00
#
_symmetry.space_group_name_H-M   'P 1'
#
loop_
_entity.id
_entity.type
_entity.pdbx_description
1 polymer ?
#
loop_
_entity_poly.entity_id
_entity_poly.type
_entity_poly.pdbx_seq_one_letter_code
_entity_poly.pdbx_strand_id
1 'polypeptide(L)'
;MPKGHQPFNSKSVDDLLEFLDGPQVEENDCFICIIVHNIDGPGLRDSETQQILARLASHIRIVASVDHCECTSLLFYMSLVWNKKMVHTQFNWGWYHVPTFAAYKVEGTHIPLILANDNTTQSAKNAALVLLSLTPNAQSVFRVLAEYQLSHPDEEGMPFDNLYTTCREWFLASNQVTLNFHLTEFNDHELVKTRRHSDGQDCLYIPLTAEALRKLLLEIGQ
;
A
#
# COMPACT_ATOMS: atom_id res chain seq x y z
N MET A 1 6.33 -36.04 36.55
CA MET A 1 5.33 -34.99 36.21
C MET A 1 5.49 -33.85 37.21
N PRO A 2 5.47 -32.57 36.80
CA PRO A 2 5.67 -32.01 35.47
C PRO A 2 7.00 -31.23 35.38
N LYS A 3 7.66 -31.30 34.22
CA LYS A 3 8.75 -30.38 33.86
C LYS A 3 8.13 -29.00 33.66
N GLY A 4 8.70 -28.00 34.32
CA GLY A 4 8.24 -26.62 34.27
C GLY A 4 8.13 -26.13 32.84
N HIS A 5 6.99 -25.55 32.52
CA HIS A 5 6.84 -24.71 31.33
C HIS A 5 7.86 -23.58 31.43
N GLN A 6 8.92 -23.66 30.64
CA GLN A 6 9.80 -22.53 30.43
C GLN A 6 9.01 -21.52 29.57
N PRO A 7 8.84 -20.26 30.01
CA PRO A 7 8.13 -19.27 29.22
C PRO A 7 8.91 -19.03 27.93
N PHE A 8 8.25 -19.23 26.78
CA PHE A 8 8.77 -18.85 25.46
C PHE A 8 9.19 -17.39 25.50
N ASN A 9 10.49 -17.12 25.62
CA ASN A 9 11.05 -15.78 25.63
C ASN A 9 11.41 -15.44 24.18
N SER A 10 10.47 -14.83 23.46
CA SER A 10 10.59 -14.41 22.06
C SER A 10 11.58 -13.25 21.93
N LYS A 11 12.90 -13.53 21.87
CA LYS A 11 13.91 -12.45 21.88
C LYS A 11 14.60 -12.18 20.55
N SER A 12 14.63 -13.10 19.59
CA SER A 12 14.94 -12.76 18.20
C SER A 12 14.49 -13.85 17.24
N VAL A 13 14.23 -13.50 15.97
CA VAL A 13 13.95 -14.47 14.90
C VAL A 13 15.16 -15.39 14.68
N ASP A 14 16.37 -14.88 14.91
CA ASP A 14 17.61 -15.65 14.80
C ASP A 14 17.73 -16.73 15.89
N ASP A 15 17.30 -16.48 17.14
CA ASP A 15 17.32 -17.48 18.21
C ASP A 15 16.36 -18.66 17.88
N LEU A 16 15.24 -18.37 17.22
CA LEU A 16 14.29 -19.38 16.77
C LEU A 16 14.83 -20.19 15.60
N LEU A 17 15.57 -19.56 14.69
CA LEU A 17 16.26 -20.24 13.60
C LEU A 17 17.39 -21.13 14.12
N GLU A 18 18.17 -20.66 15.09
CA GLU A 18 19.23 -21.47 15.74
C GLU A 18 18.65 -22.67 16.52
N PHE A 19 17.47 -22.50 17.13
CA PHE A 19 16.76 -23.63 17.75
C PHE A 19 16.29 -24.68 16.73
N LEU A 20 15.86 -24.25 15.54
CA LEU A 20 15.46 -25.14 14.45
C LEU A 20 16.66 -25.88 13.84
N ASP A 21 17.83 -25.21 13.76
CA ASP A 21 19.11 -25.78 13.32
C ASP A 21 19.76 -26.70 14.38
N GLY A 22 19.26 -26.67 15.63
CA GLY A 22 19.72 -27.53 16.71
C GLY A 22 19.55 -29.01 16.36
N PRO A 23 20.36 -29.92 16.94
CA PRO A 23 20.27 -31.35 16.66
C PRO A 23 18.89 -31.87 17.09
N GLN A 24 17.99 -32.02 16.13
CA GLN A 24 16.73 -32.70 16.36
C GLN A 24 17.07 -34.16 16.66
N VAL A 25 16.80 -34.55 17.90
CA VAL A 25 16.85 -35.95 18.32
C VAL A 25 15.87 -36.70 17.42
N GLU A 26 16.38 -37.70 16.70
CA GLU A 26 15.67 -38.55 15.74
C GLU A 26 14.56 -39.39 16.43
N GLU A 27 13.53 -38.73 16.94
CA GLU A 27 12.32 -39.38 17.38
C GLU A 27 11.13 -38.65 16.75
N ASN A 28 10.60 -39.32 15.72
CA ASN A 28 9.35 -39.09 14.96
C ASN A 28 9.52 -38.46 13.58
N ASP A 29 9.03 -39.18 12.55
CA ASP A 29 8.86 -38.80 11.14
C ASP A 29 7.85 -37.63 10.95
N CYS A 30 7.90 -36.62 11.79
CA CYS A 30 7.04 -35.45 11.71
C CYS A 30 7.64 -34.45 10.71
N PHE A 31 7.20 -34.51 9.46
CA PHE A 31 7.47 -33.46 8.49
C PHE A 31 6.50 -32.30 8.68
N ILE A 32 7.03 -31.08 8.82
CA ILE A 32 6.22 -29.87 8.82
C ILE A 32 6.03 -29.44 7.36
N CYS A 33 4.78 -29.16 6.98
CA CYS A 33 4.44 -28.61 5.67
C CYS A 33 3.78 -27.25 5.88
N ILE A 34 4.34 -26.21 5.28
CA ILE A 34 3.78 -24.86 5.29
C ILE A 34 3.13 -24.60 3.93
N ILE A 35 1.87 -24.18 3.95
CA ILE A 35 1.14 -23.72 2.78
C ILE A 35 1.08 -22.20 2.81
N VAL A 36 1.66 -21.56 1.81
CA VAL A 36 1.68 -20.10 1.68
C VAL A 36 0.79 -19.70 0.50
N HIS A 37 -0.34 -19.06 0.79
CA HIS A 37 -1.15 -18.43 -0.25
C HIS A 37 -0.53 -17.07 -0.61
N ASN A 38 -0.37 -16.79 -1.91
CA ASN A 38 0.21 -15.54 -2.43
C ASN A 38 1.54 -15.17 -1.78
N ILE A 39 2.60 -15.94 -2.06
CA ILE A 39 3.96 -15.60 -1.59
C ILE A 39 4.46 -14.26 -2.15
N ASP A 40 3.83 -13.76 -3.22
CA ASP A 40 4.04 -12.48 -3.88
C ASP A 40 3.22 -11.33 -3.27
N GLY A 41 2.54 -11.56 -2.16
CA GLY A 41 1.82 -10.52 -1.42
C GLY A 41 2.74 -9.39 -0.95
N PRO A 42 2.25 -8.15 -0.85
CA PRO A 42 3.08 -6.96 -0.56
C PRO A 42 3.88 -7.06 0.74
N GLY A 43 3.35 -7.76 1.77
CA GLY A 43 4.04 -7.95 3.05
C GLY A 43 5.08 -9.09 3.07
N LEU A 44 5.21 -9.85 1.99
CA LEU A 44 6.21 -10.92 1.85
C LEU A 44 7.29 -10.56 0.81
N ARG A 45 7.18 -9.42 0.13
CA ARG A 45 8.17 -8.97 -0.88
C ARG A 45 9.48 -8.47 -0.27
N ASP A 46 9.50 -8.23 1.03
CA ASP A 46 10.67 -7.70 1.72
C ASP A 46 11.83 -8.70 1.72
N SER A 47 13.04 -8.19 1.48
CA SER A 47 14.27 -8.98 1.40
C SER A 47 14.54 -9.76 2.70
N GLU A 48 14.21 -9.18 3.86
CA GLU A 48 14.38 -9.81 5.17
C GLU A 48 13.48 -11.03 5.33
N THR A 49 12.18 -10.89 5.02
CA THR A 49 11.20 -11.98 5.09
C THR A 49 11.58 -13.12 4.14
N GLN A 50 12.06 -12.78 2.94
CA GLN A 50 12.52 -13.77 1.98
C GLN A 50 13.78 -14.52 2.44
N GLN A 51 14.67 -13.87 3.21
CA GLN A 51 15.83 -14.52 3.82
C GLN A 51 15.42 -15.50 4.93
N ILE A 52 14.44 -15.12 5.75
CA ILE A 52 13.90 -15.98 6.80
C ILE A 52 13.21 -17.21 6.19
N LEU A 53 12.40 -17.02 5.14
CA LEU A 53 11.76 -18.12 4.41
C LEU A 53 12.78 -19.07 3.77
N ALA A 54 13.89 -18.54 3.25
CA ALA A 54 14.96 -19.34 2.67
C ALA A 54 15.62 -20.25 3.71
N ARG A 55 15.87 -19.72 4.91
CA ARG A 55 16.40 -20.49 6.04
C ARG A 55 15.41 -21.52 6.58
N LEU A 56 14.11 -21.24 6.53
CA LEU A 56 13.06 -22.20 6.91
C LEU A 56 12.92 -23.35 5.90
N ALA A 57 13.12 -23.07 4.61
CA ALA A 57 12.97 -24.04 3.53
C ALA A 57 13.99 -25.21 3.58
N SER A 58 15.10 -25.07 4.31
CA SER A 58 16.06 -26.16 4.50
C SER A 58 15.54 -27.26 5.45
N HIS A 59 14.67 -26.90 6.40
CA HIS A 59 14.13 -27.82 7.41
C HIS A 59 12.68 -28.22 7.14
N ILE A 60 11.94 -27.40 6.38
CA ILE A 60 10.48 -27.50 6.23
C ILE A 60 10.11 -27.58 4.75
N ARG A 61 9.08 -28.36 4.41
CA ARG A 61 8.52 -28.37 3.06
C ARG A 61 7.55 -27.21 2.88
N ILE A 62 7.73 -26.45 1.81
CA ILE A 62 6.88 -25.30 1.50
C ILE A 62 6.12 -25.55 0.21
N VAL A 63 4.81 -25.33 0.24
CA VAL A 63 3.96 -25.26 -0.94
C VAL A 63 3.41 -23.84 -1.01
N ALA A 64 3.62 -23.16 -2.12
CA ALA A 64 3.22 -21.77 -2.28
C ALA A 64 2.42 -21.54 -3.57
N SER A 65 1.46 -20.61 -3.55
CA SER A 65 0.83 -20.07 -4.75
C SER A 65 1.42 -18.71 -5.13
N VAL A 66 1.40 -18.41 -6.42
CA VAL A 66 1.90 -17.16 -7.03
C VAL A 66 0.86 -16.72 -8.06
N ASP A 67 0.37 -15.49 -7.99
CA ASP A 67 -0.71 -14.99 -8.87
C ASP A 67 -0.35 -13.73 -9.65
N HIS A 68 0.77 -13.07 -9.34
CA HIS A 68 1.18 -11.85 -10.01
C HIS A 68 1.59 -12.14 -11.46
N CYS A 69 0.89 -11.55 -12.43
CA CYS A 69 1.17 -11.74 -13.87
C CYS A 69 2.60 -11.36 -14.29
N GLU A 70 3.29 -10.50 -13.53
CA GLU A 70 4.70 -10.17 -13.79
C GLU A 70 5.69 -11.25 -13.31
N CYS A 71 5.26 -12.22 -12.50
CA CYS A 71 6.06 -13.41 -12.17
C CYS A 71 6.29 -14.29 -13.39
N THR A 72 5.43 -14.22 -14.42
CA THR A 72 5.58 -14.96 -15.68
C THR A 72 6.72 -14.44 -16.58
N SER A 73 7.31 -13.27 -16.28
CA SER A 73 8.68 -12.93 -16.71
C SER A 73 9.69 -13.60 -15.78
N LEU A 74 9.61 -14.93 -15.77
CA LEU A 74 10.18 -15.90 -14.82
C LEU A 74 11.73 -15.91 -14.71
N LEU A 75 12.42 -15.00 -15.39
CA LEU A 75 13.88 -14.85 -15.34
C LEU A 75 14.34 -13.43 -14.96
N PHE A 76 13.51 -12.39 -15.18
CA PHE A 76 13.94 -11.01 -15.01
C PHE A 76 13.58 -10.45 -13.61
N TYR A 77 12.38 -10.70 -13.10
CA TYR A 77 12.01 -10.28 -11.73
C TYR A 77 12.52 -11.21 -10.63
N MET A 78 12.71 -12.51 -10.93
CA MET A 78 13.39 -13.44 -10.01
C MET A 78 14.87 -13.07 -9.78
N SER A 79 15.46 -12.25 -10.65
CA SER A 79 16.78 -11.62 -10.44
C SER A 79 16.74 -10.32 -9.64
N LEU A 80 15.56 -9.72 -9.45
CA LEU A 80 15.42 -8.39 -8.84
C LEU A 80 14.88 -8.45 -7.40
N VAL A 81 13.85 -9.28 -7.14
CA VAL A 81 13.26 -9.43 -5.79
C VAL A 81 14.03 -10.45 -4.97
N TRP A 82 14.47 -11.55 -5.59
CA TRP A 82 15.38 -12.50 -4.97
C TRP A 82 16.80 -12.23 -5.42
N ASN A 83 17.72 -12.10 -4.46
CA ASN A 83 19.15 -12.11 -4.75
C ASN A 83 19.47 -13.38 -5.56
N LYS A 84 20.15 -13.23 -6.72
CA LYS A 84 20.56 -14.34 -7.61
C LYS A 84 21.21 -15.54 -6.89
N LYS A 85 21.78 -15.32 -5.71
CA LYS A 85 22.33 -16.38 -4.86
C LYS A 85 21.24 -17.20 -4.14
N MET A 86 20.17 -16.60 -3.65
CA MET A 86 19.20 -17.24 -2.75
C MET A 86 18.30 -18.27 -3.45
N VAL A 87 17.82 -17.97 -4.65
CA VAL A 87 16.93 -18.88 -5.40
C VAL A 87 17.68 -20.14 -5.84
N HIS A 88 18.99 -20.03 -6.12
CA HIS A 88 19.77 -21.18 -6.57
C HIS A 88 20.46 -21.97 -5.44
N THR A 89 20.67 -21.38 -4.26
CA THR A 89 21.36 -22.07 -3.16
C THR A 89 20.47 -22.56 -2.03
N GLN A 90 19.28 -21.97 -1.81
CA GLN A 90 18.43 -22.31 -0.65
C GLN A 90 17.04 -22.82 -1.01
N PHE A 91 16.49 -22.44 -2.17
CA PHE A 91 15.18 -22.91 -2.59
C PHE A 91 15.28 -23.94 -3.73
N ASN A 92 14.75 -25.14 -3.50
CA ASN A 92 14.60 -26.15 -4.55
C ASN A 92 13.14 -26.19 -5.04
N TRP A 93 12.71 -25.14 -5.75
CA TRP A 93 11.33 -25.02 -6.22
C TRP A 93 11.00 -25.99 -7.36
N GLY A 94 9.94 -26.79 -7.18
CA GLY A 94 9.27 -27.52 -8.25
C GLY A 94 8.09 -26.70 -8.79
N TRP A 95 8.19 -26.20 -10.01
CA TRP A 95 7.15 -25.35 -10.61
C TRP A 95 6.06 -26.21 -11.25
N TYR A 96 4.81 -25.96 -10.87
CA TYR A 96 3.63 -26.60 -11.46
C TYR A 96 2.67 -25.53 -11.98
N HIS A 97 2.23 -25.69 -13.23
CA HIS A 97 1.25 -24.80 -13.84
C HIS A 97 -0.17 -25.33 -13.57
N VAL A 98 -0.92 -24.67 -12.69
CA VAL A 98 -2.27 -25.08 -12.27
C VAL A 98 -3.24 -23.89 -12.41
N PRO A 99 -3.76 -23.60 -13.61
CA PRO A 99 -4.75 -22.53 -13.80
C PRO A 99 -6.13 -23.00 -13.34
N THR A 100 -6.63 -22.43 -12.24
CA THR A 100 -7.93 -22.80 -11.66
C THR A 100 -9.11 -21.98 -12.22
N PHE A 101 -8.82 -20.84 -12.88
CA PHE A 101 -9.81 -19.86 -13.38
C PHE A 101 -10.88 -19.44 -12.35
N ALA A 102 -10.63 -19.68 -11.06
CA ALA A 102 -11.54 -19.30 -9.99
C ALA A 102 -11.48 -17.78 -9.75
N ALA A 103 -12.61 -17.20 -9.34
CA ALA A 103 -12.65 -15.78 -9.02
C ALA A 103 -11.90 -15.47 -7.70
N TYR A 104 -11.02 -14.48 -7.74
CA TYR A 104 -10.21 -13.97 -6.62
C TYR A 104 -11.05 -13.15 -5.61
N LYS A 105 -12.01 -13.81 -4.95
CA LYS A 105 -12.94 -13.13 -4.02
C LYS A 105 -12.26 -12.68 -2.72
N VAL A 106 -11.37 -13.50 -2.18
CA VAL A 106 -10.70 -13.22 -0.90
C VAL A 106 -9.54 -12.26 -1.13
N GLU A 107 -8.76 -12.53 -2.17
CA GLU A 107 -7.56 -11.79 -2.55
C GLU A 107 -7.92 -10.37 -3.02
N GLY A 108 -9.04 -10.21 -3.73
CA GLY A 108 -9.54 -8.92 -4.19
C GLY A 108 -10.07 -7.99 -3.10
N THR A 109 -10.31 -8.48 -1.88
CA THR A 109 -10.84 -7.64 -0.77
C THR A 109 -9.81 -6.61 -0.29
N HIS A 110 -8.53 -6.94 -0.39
CA HIS A 110 -7.42 -6.12 0.10
C HIS A 110 -6.75 -5.28 -0.99
N ILE A 111 -7.10 -5.53 -2.25
CA ILE A 111 -6.63 -4.72 -3.37
C ILE A 111 -7.50 -3.45 -3.40
N PRO A 112 -6.90 -2.25 -3.37
CA PRO A 112 -7.67 -1.02 -3.57
C PRO A 112 -8.26 -1.05 -4.97
N LEU A 113 -9.53 -1.41 -5.06
CA LEU A 113 -10.27 -1.35 -6.31
C LEU A 113 -10.49 0.12 -6.63
N ILE A 114 -9.73 0.64 -7.58
CA ILE A 114 -9.92 1.99 -8.16
C ILE A 114 -11.37 2.16 -8.68
N LEU A 115 -12.05 1.05 -8.96
CA LEU A 115 -13.41 1.01 -9.51
C LEU A 115 -14.52 0.71 -8.48
N ALA A 116 -14.21 0.43 -7.21
CA ALA A 116 -15.21 0.14 -6.19
C ALA A 116 -15.52 1.40 -5.37
N ASN A 117 -16.69 1.99 -5.62
CA ASN A 117 -17.06 3.32 -5.15
C ASN A 117 -17.57 3.37 -3.69
N ASP A 118 -17.37 2.32 -2.88
CA ASP A 118 -18.23 2.12 -1.70
C ASP A 118 -17.60 2.46 -0.33
N ASN A 119 -16.32 2.84 -0.25
CA ASN A 119 -15.66 3.01 1.06
C ASN A 119 -14.90 4.34 1.17
N THR A 120 -15.34 5.27 2.04
CA THR A 120 -14.68 6.56 2.32
C THR A 120 -13.19 6.43 2.70
N THR A 121 -12.80 5.31 3.31
CA THR A 121 -11.39 5.02 3.65
C THR A 121 -10.57 4.52 2.46
N GLN A 122 -11.20 3.87 1.47
CA GLN A 122 -10.54 3.51 0.21
C GLN A 122 -10.42 4.72 -0.71
N SER A 123 -11.40 5.63 -0.69
CA SER A 123 -11.30 6.92 -1.39
C SER A 123 -10.07 7.71 -0.93
N ALA A 124 -9.74 7.71 0.36
CA ALA A 124 -8.51 8.35 0.84
C ALA A 124 -7.24 7.70 0.25
N LYS A 125 -7.12 6.37 0.27
CA LYS A 125 -5.95 5.68 -0.31
C LYS A 125 -5.83 5.88 -1.83
N ASN A 126 -6.96 5.88 -2.53
CA ASN A 126 -7.00 6.18 -3.96
C ASN A 126 -6.62 7.64 -4.21
N ALA A 127 -7.10 8.56 -3.37
CA ALA A 127 -6.71 9.97 -3.42
C ALA A 127 -5.21 10.15 -3.20
N ALA A 128 -4.60 9.43 -2.25
CA ALA A 128 -3.14 9.44 -2.04
C ALA A 128 -2.39 9.02 -3.32
N LEU A 129 -2.81 7.91 -3.94
CA LEU A 129 -2.17 7.40 -5.15
C LEU A 129 -2.30 8.38 -6.33
N VAL A 130 -3.48 8.97 -6.51
CA VAL A 130 -3.69 9.99 -7.53
C VAL A 130 -2.84 11.23 -7.23
N LEU A 131 -2.82 11.73 -6.00
CA LEU A 131 -2.03 12.89 -5.59
C LEU A 131 -0.52 12.65 -5.81
N LEU A 132 -0.01 11.44 -5.58
CA LEU A 132 1.38 11.08 -5.88
C LEU A 132 1.71 11.09 -7.38
N SER A 133 0.72 10.88 -8.24
CA SER A 133 0.90 10.95 -9.71
C SER A 133 0.85 12.38 -10.26
N LEU A 134 0.31 13.32 -9.47
CA LEU A 134 0.20 14.73 -9.84
C LEU A 134 1.52 15.48 -9.69
N THR A 135 1.62 16.62 -10.37
CA THR A 135 2.80 17.51 -10.26
C THR A 135 2.95 18.06 -8.82
N PRO A 136 4.18 18.35 -8.36
CA PRO A 136 4.42 18.89 -7.01
C PRO A 136 3.71 20.23 -6.77
N ASN A 137 3.51 21.04 -7.82
CA ASN A 137 2.73 22.27 -7.73
C ASN A 137 1.25 21.97 -7.48
N ALA A 138 0.67 20.98 -8.18
CA ALA A 138 -0.71 20.55 -7.95
C ALA A 138 -0.89 19.97 -6.52
N GLN A 139 0.06 19.16 -6.05
CA GLN A 139 0.06 18.68 -4.66
C GLN A 139 0.06 19.83 -3.64
N SER A 140 0.83 20.89 -3.92
CA SER A 140 0.88 22.07 -3.07
C SER A 140 -0.42 22.89 -3.10
N VAL A 141 -1.08 23.01 -4.26
CA VAL A 141 -2.41 23.63 -4.37
C VAL A 141 -3.44 22.83 -3.56
N PHE A 142 -3.40 21.50 -3.67
CA PHE A 142 -4.27 20.62 -2.89
C PHE A 142 -4.01 20.77 -1.38
N ARG A 143 -2.75 20.92 -0.96
CA ARG A 143 -2.38 21.16 0.44
C ARG A 143 -2.99 22.45 0.98
N VAL A 144 -2.92 23.55 0.23
CA VAL A 144 -3.53 24.83 0.62
C VAL A 144 -5.04 24.69 0.82
N LEU A 145 -5.72 24.01 -0.11
CA LEU A 145 -7.16 23.74 -0.01
C LEU A 145 -7.49 22.91 1.23
N ALA A 146 -6.70 21.86 1.49
CA ALA A 146 -6.86 20.97 2.62
C ALA A 146 -6.64 21.66 3.98
N GLU A 147 -5.60 22.49 4.09
CA GLU A 147 -5.30 23.27 5.30
C GLU A 147 -6.40 24.29 5.62
N TYR A 148 -6.99 24.92 4.60
CA TYR A 148 -8.12 25.81 4.78
C TYR A 148 -9.35 25.06 5.30
N GLN A 149 -9.70 23.93 4.70
CA GLN A 149 -10.83 23.11 5.15
C GLN A 149 -10.63 22.57 6.58
N LEU A 150 -9.39 22.34 7.02
CA LEU A 150 -9.08 21.95 8.40
C LEU A 150 -9.13 23.12 9.39
N SER A 151 -8.86 24.34 8.95
CA SER A 151 -8.91 25.55 9.80
C SER A 151 -10.32 26.13 9.92
N HIS A 152 -11.18 25.91 8.93
CA HIS A 152 -12.57 26.39 8.91
C HIS A 152 -13.56 25.22 8.73
N PRO A 153 -13.74 24.35 9.74
CA PRO A 153 -14.62 23.19 9.64
C PRO A 153 -16.12 23.56 9.56
N ASP A 154 -16.49 24.78 9.94
CA ASP A 154 -17.87 25.29 9.89
C ASP A 154 -18.24 25.88 8.52
N GLU A 155 -17.27 26.09 7.61
CA GLU A 155 -17.51 26.59 6.25
C GLU A 155 -17.65 25.42 5.26
N GLU A 156 -18.64 25.47 4.36
CA GLU A 156 -18.90 24.41 3.37
C GLU A 156 -17.88 24.35 2.21
N GLY A 157 -16.76 25.09 2.29
CA GLY A 157 -15.69 25.06 1.29
C GLY A 157 -14.98 26.41 1.11
N MET A 158 -13.86 26.39 0.38
CA MET A 158 -13.10 27.60 0.06
C MET A 158 -13.63 28.25 -1.23
N PRO A 159 -13.91 29.57 -1.25
CA PRO A 159 -14.26 30.26 -2.48
C PRO A 159 -13.08 30.35 -3.46
N PHE A 160 -13.36 30.26 -4.77
CA PHE A 160 -12.34 30.29 -5.82
C PHE A 160 -11.40 31.50 -5.75
N ASP A 161 -11.94 32.69 -5.44
CA ASP A 161 -11.14 33.92 -5.35
C ASP A 161 -10.09 33.87 -4.24
N ASN A 162 -10.43 33.21 -3.13
CA ASN A 162 -9.52 33.07 -2.00
C ASN A 162 -8.42 32.05 -2.35
N LEU A 163 -8.80 30.92 -2.97
CA LEU A 163 -7.83 29.94 -3.47
C LEU A 163 -6.85 30.58 -4.47
N TYR A 164 -7.37 31.34 -5.43
CA TYR A 164 -6.55 32.02 -6.43
C TYR A 164 -5.59 33.02 -5.79
N THR A 165 -6.05 33.79 -4.80
CA THR A 165 -5.21 34.74 -4.06
C THR A 165 -4.09 34.02 -3.32
N THR A 166 -4.39 32.96 -2.58
CA THR A 166 -3.38 32.17 -1.87
C THR A 166 -2.42 31.48 -2.84
N CYS A 167 -2.91 30.82 -3.89
CA CYS A 167 -2.03 30.19 -4.89
C CYS A 167 -1.09 31.18 -5.58
N ARG A 168 -1.50 32.45 -5.74
CA ARG A 168 -0.66 33.52 -6.29
C ARG A 168 0.40 33.98 -5.29
N GLU A 169 0.04 34.12 -4.00
CA GLU A 169 0.99 34.50 -2.93
C GLU A 169 2.09 33.46 -2.72
N TRP A 170 1.74 32.18 -2.83
CA TRP A 170 2.67 31.06 -2.69
C TRP A 170 3.38 30.67 -4.00
N PHE A 171 3.19 31.44 -5.08
CA PHE A 171 3.77 31.20 -6.41
C PHE A 171 3.45 29.82 -7.00
N LEU A 172 2.32 29.21 -6.61
CA LEU A 172 1.91 27.87 -7.04
C LEU A 172 1.24 27.87 -8.42
N ALA A 173 0.52 28.94 -8.75
CA ALA A 173 -0.13 29.12 -10.05
C ALA A 173 0.26 30.46 -10.67
N SER A 174 0.86 30.43 -11.86
CA SER A 174 1.27 31.63 -12.59
C SER A 174 0.08 32.44 -13.10
N ASN A 175 -0.93 31.76 -13.64
CA ASN A 175 -2.12 32.36 -14.25
C ASN A 175 -3.39 31.60 -13.83
N GLN A 176 -4.55 32.27 -13.93
CA GLN A 176 -5.85 31.66 -13.63
C GLN A 176 -6.13 30.42 -14.50
N VAL A 177 -5.63 30.40 -15.74
CA VAL A 177 -5.73 29.25 -16.65
C VAL A 177 -5.03 28.01 -16.09
N THR A 178 -3.84 28.19 -15.50
CA THR A 178 -3.08 27.09 -14.88
C THR A 178 -3.79 26.57 -13.64
N LEU A 179 -4.38 27.46 -12.83
CA LEU A 179 -5.18 27.04 -11.67
C LEU A 179 -6.42 26.26 -12.11
N ASN A 180 -7.14 26.74 -13.13
CA ASN A 180 -8.30 26.04 -13.69
C ASN A 180 -7.94 24.67 -14.26
N PHE A 181 -6.76 24.52 -14.87
CA PHE A 181 -6.25 23.21 -15.31
C PHE A 181 -6.12 22.25 -14.12
N HIS A 182 -5.44 22.66 -13.03
CA HIS A 182 -5.32 21.84 -11.83
C HIS A 182 -6.67 21.54 -11.18
N LEU A 183 -7.60 22.49 -11.15
CA LEU A 183 -8.95 22.25 -10.62
C LEU A 183 -9.75 21.28 -11.47
N THR A 184 -9.60 21.34 -12.79
CA THR A 184 -10.24 20.39 -13.72
C THR A 184 -9.69 18.99 -13.49
N GLU A 185 -8.36 18.86 -13.36
CA GLU A 185 -7.67 17.61 -13.03
C GLU A 185 -8.15 17.04 -11.67
N PHE A 186 -8.29 17.87 -10.64
CA PHE A 186 -8.84 17.43 -9.35
C PHE A 186 -10.31 16.99 -9.43
N ASN A 187 -11.10 17.64 -10.27
CA ASN A 187 -12.51 17.29 -10.46
C ASN A 187 -12.65 15.99 -11.28
N ASP A 188 -11.83 15.78 -12.30
CA ASP A 188 -11.78 14.55 -13.11
C ASP A 188 -11.39 13.32 -12.27
N HIS A 189 -10.57 13.53 -11.25
CA HIS A 189 -10.18 12.50 -10.28
C HIS A 189 -11.09 12.41 -9.04
N GLU A 190 -12.21 13.14 -9.03
CA GLU A 190 -13.16 13.21 -7.90
C GLU A 190 -12.52 13.62 -6.55
N LEU A 191 -11.35 14.25 -6.57
CA LEU A 191 -10.61 14.72 -5.39
C LEU A 191 -11.23 15.97 -4.78
N VAL A 192 -11.76 16.85 -5.63
CA VAL A 192 -12.38 18.11 -5.24
C VAL A 192 -13.74 18.21 -5.93
N LYS A 193 -14.75 18.63 -5.17
CA LYS A 193 -16.07 18.93 -5.70
C LYS A 193 -16.34 20.43 -5.60
N THR A 194 -17.01 20.95 -6.60
CA THR A 194 -17.46 22.34 -6.62
C THR A 194 -18.92 22.38 -6.21
N ARG A 195 -19.24 23.16 -5.17
CA ARG A 195 -20.61 23.45 -4.74
C ARG A 195 -20.88 24.94 -4.97
N ARG A 196 -21.96 25.24 -5.68
CA ARG A 196 -22.49 26.60 -5.80
C ARG A 196 -23.18 26.98 -4.49
N HIS A 197 -22.69 28.00 -3.81
CA HIS A 197 -23.35 28.53 -2.61
C HIS A 197 -24.62 29.32 -2.98
N SER A 198 -25.50 29.57 -2.02
CA SER A 198 -26.74 30.35 -2.24
C SER A 198 -26.50 31.79 -2.72
N ASP A 199 -25.27 32.28 -2.52
CA ASP A 199 -24.79 33.60 -2.96
C ASP A 199 -24.28 33.60 -4.42
N GLY A 200 -24.34 32.45 -5.11
CA GLY A 200 -23.91 32.32 -6.51
C GLY A 200 -22.40 32.18 -6.72
N GLN A 201 -21.60 32.25 -5.65
CA GLN A 201 -20.16 31.95 -5.66
C GLN A 201 -19.90 30.44 -5.70
N ASP A 202 -18.87 30.04 -6.44
CA ASP A 202 -18.40 28.66 -6.51
C ASP A 202 -17.40 28.39 -5.38
N CYS A 203 -17.76 27.45 -4.50
CA CYS A 203 -16.91 26.99 -3.39
C CYS A 203 -16.37 25.59 -3.69
N LEU A 204 -15.09 25.39 -3.42
CA LEU A 204 -14.36 24.15 -3.61
C LEU A 204 -14.24 23.43 -2.27
N TYR A 205 -14.61 22.15 -2.24
CA TYR A 205 -14.48 21.32 -1.04
C TYR A 205 -13.96 19.93 -1.37
N ILE A 206 -13.21 19.35 -0.44
CA ILE A 206 -12.70 17.99 -0.54
C ILE A 206 -13.71 17.06 0.13
N PRO A 207 -14.29 16.07 -0.59
CA PRO A 207 -15.29 15.13 -0.06
C PRO A 207 -14.65 14.03 0.81
N LEU A 208 -13.75 14.41 1.73
CA LEU A 208 -13.05 13.52 2.65
C LEU A 208 -13.28 13.98 4.10
N THR A 209 -13.36 13.03 5.02
CA THR A 209 -13.41 13.34 6.46
C THR A 209 -12.12 14.03 6.92
N ALA A 210 -12.21 14.93 7.89
CA ALA A 210 -11.04 15.65 8.43
C ALA A 210 -9.91 14.73 8.92
N GLU A 211 -10.26 13.57 9.48
CA GLU A 211 -9.28 12.55 9.92
C GLU A 211 -8.51 11.92 8.76
N ALA A 212 -9.20 11.59 7.66
CA ALA A 212 -8.58 11.07 6.44
C ALA A 212 -7.71 12.13 5.76
N LEU A 213 -8.16 13.39 5.73
CA LEU A 213 -7.43 14.50 5.14
C LEU A 213 -6.10 14.76 5.87
N ARG A 214 -6.10 14.70 7.22
CA ARG A 214 -4.86 14.80 8.02
C ARG A 214 -3.87 13.68 7.72
N LYS A 215 -4.36 12.44 7.54
CA LYS A 215 -3.50 11.31 7.15
C LYS A 215 -2.89 11.52 5.76
N LEU A 216 -3.68 12.01 4.80
CA LEU A 216 -3.18 12.30 3.45
C LEU A 216 -2.12 13.39 3.44
N LEU A 217 -2.30 14.46 4.21
CA LEU A 217 -1.29 15.51 4.31
C LEU A 217 0.03 15.01 4.91
N LEU A 218 -0.02 14.05 5.84
CA LEU A 218 1.16 13.41 6.39
C LEU A 218 1.88 12.52 5.36
N GLU A 219 1.12 11.80 4.51
CA GLU A 219 1.69 10.95 3.45
C GLU A 219 2.33 11.78 2.31
N ILE A 220 1.75 12.93 1.95
CA ILE A 220 2.28 13.82 0.90
C ILE A 220 3.43 14.70 1.41
N GLY A 221 3.58 14.82 2.73
CA GLY A 221 4.64 15.60 3.37
C GLY A 221 5.96 14.83 3.58
N GLN A 222 5.97 13.51 3.31
CA GLN A 222 7.15 12.65 3.33
C GLN A 222 7.83 12.60 1.96
#